data_AF-A0A151R8F5-F1
#
_entry.id   AF-A0A151R8F5-F1
#
_cell.length_a   1.000
_cell.length_b   1.000
_cell.length_c   1.000
_cell.angle_alpha   90.00
_cell.angle_beta   90.00
_cell.angle_gamma   90.00
#
_symmetry.space_group_name_H-M   'P 1'
#
loop_
_entity.id
_entity.type
_entity.pdbx_description
1 polymer ?
#
loop_
_entity_poly.entity_id
_entity_poly.type
_entity_poly.pdbx_seq_one_letter_code
_entity_poly.pdbx_strand_id
1 'polypeptide(L)'
;MPPYDCMFLFKPHIRKEAVMDLVVRVGKHVYRRNGVVTDIKSLGTVQLGYGVKKLDGRYYQSLLMQMSMMATPEMNRVTLPKQGRPVMALAFG
;
A
#
# COMPACT_ATOMS: atom_id res chain seq x y z
N MET A 1 16.37 -12.45 -2.62
CA MET A 1 15.59 -11.19 -2.68
C MET A 1 15.28 -10.76 -1.26
N PRO A 2 15.44 -9.48 -0.88
CA PRO A 2 15.04 -9.02 0.44
C PRO A 2 13.52 -9.08 0.65
N PRO A 3 13.05 -9.42 1.87
CA PRO A 3 11.65 -9.30 2.25
C PRO A 3 11.27 -7.84 2.44
N TYR A 4 10.08 -7.47 1.97
CA TYR A 4 9.48 -6.17 2.17
C TYR A 4 8.03 -6.33 2.63
N ASP A 5 7.69 -5.66 3.72
CA ASP A 5 6.31 -5.46 4.13
C ASP A 5 5.86 -4.07 3.69
N CYS A 6 4.90 -4.00 2.76
CA CYS A 6 4.29 -2.76 2.30
C CYS A 6 2.96 -2.52 3.02
N MET A 7 2.87 -1.43 3.79
CA MET A 7 1.60 -0.99 4.38
C MET A 7 0.93 0.05 3.49
N PHE A 8 -0.28 -0.22 2.99
CA PHE A 8 -1.08 0.70 2.19
C PHE A 8 -2.14 1.39 3.04
N LEU A 9 -2.11 2.73 3.04
CA LEU A 9 -3.12 3.56 3.67
C LEU A 9 -4.07 4.14 2.62
N PHE A 10 -5.35 3.81 2.76
CA PHE A 10 -6.43 4.23 1.85
C PHE A 10 -7.38 5.21 2.53
N LYS A 11 -7.99 6.08 1.72
CA LYS A 11 -9.05 6.98 2.19
C LYS A 11 -10.28 6.17 2.63
N PRO A 12 -11.04 6.63 3.64
CA PRO A 12 -12.15 5.88 4.21
C PRO A 12 -13.33 5.72 3.24
N HIS A 13 -13.47 6.62 2.26
CA HIS A 13 -14.59 6.60 1.30
C HIS A 13 -14.32 5.75 0.04
N ILE A 14 -13.13 5.16 -0.11
CA ILE A 14 -12.82 4.33 -1.27
C ILE A 14 -13.49 2.97 -1.09
N ARG A 15 -14.18 2.52 -2.14
CA ARG A 15 -14.82 1.20 -2.14
C ARG A 15 -13.78 0.08 -2.09
N LYS A 16 -14.11 -1.01 -1.39
CA LYS A 16 -13.20 -2.15 -1.21
C LYS A 16 -12.79 -2.79 -2.53
N GLU A 17 -13.66 -2.81 -3.53
CA GLU A 17 -13.35 -3.39 -4.85
C GLU A 17 -12.22 -2.62 -5.55
N ALA A 18 -12.25 -1.29 -5.49
CA ALA A 18 -11.22 -0.43 -6.08
C ALA A 18 -9.85 -0.60 -5.38
N VAL A 19 -9.88 -0.88 -4.07
CA VAL A 19 -8.67 -1.17 -3.29
C VAL A 19 -8.09 -2.53 -3.70
N MET A 20 -8.92 -3.57 -3.79
CA MET A 20 -8.49 -4.89 -4.23
C MET A 20 -7.89 -4.86 -5.64
N ASP A 21 -8.54 -4.15 -6.58
CA ASP A 21 -8.02 -3.98 -7.94
C ASP A 21 -6.65 -3.30 -7.97
N LEU A 22 -6.41 -2.31 -7.08
CA LEU A 22 -5.08 -1.71 -6.93
C LEU A 22 -4.04 -2.71 -6.42
N VAL A 23 -4.37 -3.48 -5.39
CA VAL A 23 -3.47 -4.50 -4.83
C VAL A 23 -3.12 -5.56 -5.89
N VAL A 24 -4.10 -5.99 -6.68
CA VAL A 24 -3.89 -6.92 -7.80
C VAL A 24 -2.94 -6.32 -8.85
N ARG A 25 -3.10 -5.04 -9.20
CA ARG A 25 -2.16 -4.36 -10.12
C ARG A 25 -0.75 -4.30 -9.57
N VAL A 26 -0.59 -4.02 -8.28
CA VAL A 26 0.72 -4.03 -7.62
C VAL A 26 1.30 -5.44 -7.66
N GLY A 27 0.54 -6.47 -7.28
CA GLY A 27 0.97 -7.87 -7.35
C GLY A 27 1.43 -8.29 -8.74
N LYS A 28 0.69 -7.92 -9.80
CA LYS A 28 1.12 -8.14 -11.19
C LYS A 28 2.41 -7.41 -11.56
N HIS A 29 2.70 -6.28 -10.93
CA HIS A 29 3.95 -5.54 -11.14
C HIS A 29 5.12 -6.23 -10.43
N VAL A 30 4.90 -6.74 -9.22
CA VAL A 30 5.88 -7.53 -8.46
C VAL A 30 6.25 -8.79 -9.25
N TYR A 31 5.23 -9.52 -9.70
CA TYR A 31 5.41 -10.76 -10.48
C TYR A 31 6.20 -10.53 -11.77
N ARG A 32 5.93 -9.43 -12.49
CA ARG A 32 6.68 -9.06 -13.71
C ARG A 32 8.16 -8.76 -13.49
N ARG A 33 8.56 -8.43 -12.26
CA ARG A 33 9.96 -8.15 -11.88
C ARG A 33 10.61 -9.33 -11.14
N ASN A 34 10.08 -10.54 -11.35
CA ASN A 34 10.51 -11.77 -10.69
C ASN A 34 10.38 -11.74 -9.16
N GLY A 35 9.58 -10.82 -8.61
CA GLY A 35 9.26 -10.79 -7.20
C GLY A 35 8.15 -11.78 -6.86
N VAL A 36 8.10 -12.18 -5.59
CA VAL A 36 7.10 -13.10 -5.05
C VAL A 36 6.27 -12.37 -4.00
N VAL A 37 4.95 -12.45 -4.09
CA VAL A 37 4.06 -11.98 -3.02
C VAL A 37 3.84 -13.13 -2.05
N THR A 38 4.13 -12.92 -0.77
CA THR A 38 4.03 -13.96 0.25
C THR A 38 2.72 -13.90 1.02
N ASP A 39 2.22 -12.70 1.32
CA ASP A 39 1.00 -12.53 2.11
C ASP A 39 0.27 -11.21 1.79
N ILE A 40 -1.05 -11.21 1.92
CA ILE A 40 -1.91 -10.03 1.78
C ILE A 40 -2.91 -10.03 2.92
N LYS A 41 -2.79 -9.05 3.82
CA LYS A 41 -3.65 -8.89 5.00
C LYS A 41 -4.43 -7.58 4.94
N SER A 42 -5.73 -7.65 5.21
CA SER A 42 -6.58 -6.46 5.37
C SER A 42 -6.78 -6.18 6.85
N LEU A 43 -6.31 -5.03 7.32
CA LEU A 43 -6.46 -4.58 8.71
C LEU A 43 -7.76 -3.80 8.95
N GLY A 44 -8.47 -3.42 7.88
CA GLY A 44 -9.75 -2.75 7.98
C GLY A 44 -9.63 -1.26 8.29
N THR A 45 -10.70 -0.66 8.79
CA THR A 45 -10.74 0.77 9.09
C THR A 45 -10.02 1.03 10.40
N VAL A 46 -8.93 1.79 10.35
CA VAL A 46 -8.12 2.21 11.49
C VAL A 46 -8.27 3.71 11.72
N GLN A 47 -8.29 4.12 12.99
CA GLN A 47 -8.21 5.52 13.38
C GLN A 47 -6.73 5.94 13.40
N LEU A 48 -6.44 7.07 12.78
CA LEU A 48 -5.10 7.63 12.71
C LEU A 48 -4.83 8.48 13.94
N GLY A 49 -3.64 8.33 14.54
CA GLY A 49 -3.23 9.13 15.72
C GLY A 49 -3.16 10.64 15.44
N TYR A 50 -3.08 11.03 14.17
CA TYR A 50 -3.21 12.40 13.72
C TYR A 50 -3.91 12.46 12.37
N GLY A 51 -4.56 13.59 12.09
CA GLY A 51 -5.21 13.80 10.81
C GLY A 51 -4.17 13.95 9.69
N VAL A 52 -4.14 13.01 8.76
CA VAL A 52 -3.24 13.07 7.59
C VAL A 52 -3.82 14.03 6.55
N LYS A 53 -3.04 15.06 6.19
CA LYS A 53 -3.45 16.07 5.21
C LYS A 53 -3.24 15.55 3.79
N LYS A 54 -4.30 15.59 3.00
CA LYS A 54 -4.32 15.39 1.54
C LYS A 54 -4.86 16.64 0.86
N LEU A 55 -4.82 16.67 -0.47
CA LEU A 55 -5.40 17.74 -1.28
C LEU A 55 -6.91 17.91 -0.99
N ASP A 56 -7.61 16.79 -0.76
CA ASP A 56 -9.06 16.77 -0.50
C ASP A 56 -9.46 17.07 0.95
N GLY A 57 -8.50 17.32 1.84
CA GLY A 57 -8.75 17.59 3.27
C GLY A 57 -7.94 16.73 4.23
N ARG A 58 -8.36 16.71 5.49
CA ARG A 58 -7.67 16.04 6.58
C ARG A 58 -8.45 14.81 7.03
N TYR A 59 -7.82 13.64 6.97
CA TYR A 59 -8.46 12.37 7.29
C TYR A 59 -7.92 11.81 8.61
N TYR A 60 -8.84 11.47 9.52
CA TYR A 60 -8.54 10.84 10.82
C TYR A 60 -8.87 9.35 10.85
N GLN A 61 -9.53 8.86 9.81
CA GLN A 61 -9.81 7.44 9.61
C GLN A 61 -9.31 7.03 8.24
N SER A 62 -8.86 5.79 8.14
CA SER A 62 -8.32 5.23 6.90
C SER A 62 -8.51 3.73 6.87
N LEU A 63 -8.53 3.16 5.67
CA LEU A 63 -8.50 1.71 5.50
C LEU A 63 -7.03 1.28 5.35
N LEU A 64 -6.60 0.32 6.16
CA LEU A 64 -5.23 -0.18 6.17
C LEU A 64 -5.15 -1.59 5.58
N MET A 65 -4.18 -1.81 4.69
CA MET A 65 -3.81 -3.12 4.19
C MET A 65 -2.30 -3.33 4.28
N GLN A 66 -1.88 -4.57 4.49
CA GLN A 66 -0.50 -4.99 4.50
C GLN A 66 -0.27 -6.02 3.38
N MET A 67 0.84 -5.88 2.68
CA MET A 67 1.27 -6.81 1.65
C MET A 67 2.73 -7.15 1.85
N SER A 68 3.01 -8.43 2.09
CA SER A 68 4.35 -8.96 2.24
C SER A 68 4.83 -9.49 0.90
N MET A 69 6.02 -9.06 0.47
CA MET A 69 6.58 -9.44 -0.82
C MET A 69 8.11 -9.54 -0.77
N MET A 70 8.67 -10.47 -1.54
CA MET A 70 10.08 -10.60 -1.82
C MET A 70 10.34 -9.98 -3.18
N ALA A 71 11.14 -8.92 -3.26
CA ALA A 71 11.34 -8.24 -4.54
C ALA A 71 12.73 -7.63 -4.69
N THR A 72 13.07 -7.23 -5.90
CA THR A 72 14.31 -6.49 -6.16
C THR A 72 14.26 -5.11 -5.50
N PRO A 73 15.37 -4.61 -4.92
CA PRO A 73 15.42 -3.32 -4.22
C PRO A 73 15.03 -2.10 -5.08
N GLU A 74 15.16 -2.20 -6.42
CA GLU A 74 14.65 -1.21 -7.38
C GLU A 74 13.14 -0.94 -7.27
N MET A 75 12.39 -1.88 -6.68
CA MET A 75 10.94 -1.75 -6.54
C MET A 75 10.55 -0.71 -5.48
N ASN A 76 11.43 -0.41 -4.51
CA ASN A 76 11.17 0.63 -3.51
C ASN A 76 10.95 1.99 -4.18
N ARG A 77 11.76 2.33 -5.20
CA ARG A 77 11.63 3.59 -5.97
C ARG A 77 10.31 3.72 -6.74
N VAL A 78 9.69 2.59 -7.10
CA VAL A 78 8.47 2.55 -7.92
C VAL A 78 7.22 2.53 -7.05
N THR A 79 7.29 1.90 -5.88
CA THR A 79 6.18 1.75 -4.94
C THR A 79 6.06 2.94 -3.98
N LEU A 80 7.13 3.72 -3.77
CA LEU A 80 7.07 4.97 -3.01
C LEU A 80 6.00 5.91 -3.57
N PRO A 81 5.21 6.56 -2.70
CA PRO A 81 4.05 7.33 -3.11
C PRO A 81 4.46 8.53 -3.97
N LYS A 82 4.37 8.37 -5.30
CA LYS A 82 4.28 9.51 -6.21
C LYS A 82 2.94 10.20 -5.96
N GLN A 83 3.01 11.52 -5.82
CA GLN A 83 1.91 12.45 -5.57
C GLN A 83 0.61 11.98 -6.24
N GLY A 84 -0.38 11.54 -5.45
CA GLY A 84 -1.68 11.03 -5.94
C GLY A 84 -2.02 9.55 -5.69
N ARG A 85 -1.12 8.75 -5.08
CA ARG A 85 -1.31 7.30 -4.78
C ARG A 85 -1.36 6.99 -3.26
N PRO A 86 -1.74 5.76 -2.79
CA PRO A 86 -1.92 5.42 -1.38
C PRO A 86 -0.83 5.99 -0.47
N VAL A 87 -1.25 6.48 0.70
CA VAL A 87 -0.60 7.59 1.41
C VAL A 87 0.73 7.23 2.06
N MET A 88 0.96 5.93 2.24
CA MET A 88 2.21 5.38 2.74
C MET A 88 2.37 4.05 2.04
N ALA A 89 3.59 3.76 1.60
CA ALA A 89 4.09 2.42 1.36
C ALA A 89 5.42 2.41 2.12
N LEU A 90 5.34 2.16 3.43
CA LEU A 90 6.54 1.88 4.20
C LEU A 90 6.97 0.49 3.80
N ALA A 91 8.19 0.34 3.29
CA ALA A 91 8.85 -0.93 3.08
C ALA A 91 9.89 -1.06 4.21
N PHE A 92 9.60 -1.91 5.20
CA PHE A 92 10.60 -2.27 6.21
C PHE A 92 11.42 -3.44 5.69
N GLY A 93 12.74 -3.34 5.82
CA GLY A 93 13.75 -4.34 5.45
C GLY A 93 14.94 -4.24 6.38
#